data_AF-A0A554KVC9-F1
#
_entry.id   AF-A0A554KVC9-F1
#
_cell.length_a   1.000
_cell.length_b   1.000
_cell.length_c   1.000
_cell.angle_alpha   90.00
_cell.angle_beta   90.00
_cell.angle_gamma   90.00
#
_symmetry.space_group_name_H-M   'P 1'
#
loop_
_entity.id
_entity.type
_entity.pdbx_description
1 polymer ?
#
loop_
_entity_poly.entity_id
_entity_poly.type
_entity_poly.pdbx_seq_one_letter_code
_entity_poly.pdbx_strand_id
1 'polypeptide(L)'
;MATRFSVNPMAVLFHEKYDKINDYQIYVYVIESGEIRKLNRSGYWCLYGLEKMGGGTSLDLVGYLKNQEYGEYVELDESGIEVFLESLCADKIVLMSEIA
;
A
#
# COMPACT_ATOMS: atom_id res chain seq x y z
N MET A 1 -11.06 -6.51 -17.72
CA MET A 1 -11.50 -6.07 -16.38
C MET A 1 -10.29 -5.54 -15.65
N ALA A 2 -10.41 -4.38 -15.02
CA ALA A 2 -9.31 -3.79 -14.25
C ALA A 2 -9.49 -4.11 -12.76
N THR A 3 -8.38 -4.43 -12.09
CA THR A 3 -8.36 -4.75 -10.67
C THR A 3 -8.29 -3.46 -9.85
N ARG A 4 -9.22 -3.26 -8.93
CA ARG A 4 -9.21 -2.16 -7.96
C ARG A 4 -8.73 -2.65 -6.61
N PHE A 5 -7.80 -1.90 -6.02
CA PHE A 5 -7.22 -2.13 -4.71
C PHE A 5 -7.66 -1.05 -3.72
N SER A 6 -7.73 -1.40 -2.44
CA SER A 6 -7.93 -0.45 -1.33
C SER A 6 -7.26 -0.97 -0.05
N VAL A 7 -6.81 -0.07 0.81
CA VAL A 7 -6.21 -0.47 2.10
C VAL A 7 -7.30 -0.99 3.03
N ASN A 8 -7.06 -2.13 3.68
CA ASN A 8 -7.95 -2.63 4.72
C ASN A 8 -7.73 -1.81 6.03
N PRO A 9 -8.71 -1.03 6.49
CA PRO A 9 -8.56 -0.19 7.68
C PRO A 9 -8.42 -1.01 8.98
N MET A 10 -8.70 -2.31 8.95
CA MET A 10 -8.48 -3.21 10.09
C MET A 10 -7.05 -3.77 10.15
N ALA A 11 -6.30 -3.71 9.06
CA ALA A 11 -4.97 -4.32 8.95
C ALA A 11 -3.83 -3.30 9.04
N VAL A 12 -4.11 -2.04 8.67
CA VAL A 12 -3.11 -0.98 8.61
C VAL A 12 -3.58 0.21 9.44
N LEU A 13 -2.72 0.67 10.34
CA LEU A 13 -2.89 1.93 11.06
C LEU A 13 -1.67 2.80 10.78
N PHE A 14 -1.85 3.86 10.00
CA PHE A 14 -0.79 4.85 9.81
C PHE A 14 -0.69 5.75 11.02
N HIS A 15 0.54 5.96 11.49
CA HIS A 15 0.79 6.92 12.55
C HIS A 15 2.03 7.74 12.19
N GLU A 16 1.82 8.77 11.38
CA GLU A 16 2.85 9.59 10.73
C GLU A 16 4.05 9.95 11.63
N LYS A 17 3.81 10.30 12.91
CA LYS A 17 4.90 10.56 13.86
C LYS A 17 5.79 9.33 14.13
N TYR A 18 5.21 8.16 14.38
CA TYR A 18 5.97 6.93 14.60
C TYR A 18 6.60 6.44 13.30
N ASP A 19 5.85 6.52 12.20
CA ASP A 19 6.32 6.10 10.88
C ASP A 19 7.56 6.92 10.50
N LYS A 20 7.51 8.25 10.67
CA LYS A 20 8.65 9.15 10.42
C LYS A 20 9.87 8.85 11.31
N ILE A 21 9.65 8.51 12.58
CA ILE A 21 10.74 8.09 13.48
C ILE A 21 11.41 6.81 12.98
N ASN A 22 10.64 5.92 12.35
CA ASN A 22 11.10 4.66 11.77
C ASN A 22 11.51 4.78 10.30
N ASP A 23 11.86 5.99 9.82
CA ASP A 23 12.21 6.27 8.42
C ASP A 23 11.14 5.78 7.43
N TYR A 24 9.87 6.04 7.78
CA TYR A 24 8.68 5.66 7.04
C TYR A 24 8.57 4.14 6.81
N GLN A 25 9.02 3.35 7.78
CA GLN A 25 8.73 1.92 7.84
C GLN A 25 7.53 1.68 8.74
N ILE A 26 6.58 0.85 8.29
CA ILE A 26 5.38 0.51 9.08
C ILE A 26 5.31 -0.98 9.41
N TYR A 27 4.53 -1.26 10.43
CA TYR A 27 4.11 -2.59 10.80
C TYR A 27 2.64 -2.76 10.42
N VAL A 28 2.34 -3.82 9.68
CA VAL A 28 0.99 -4.16 9.21
C VAL A 28 0.56 -5.47 9.83
N TYR A 29 -0.69 -5.54 10.25
CA TYR A 29 -1.25 -6.72 10.89
C TYR A 29 -1.81 -7.67 9.83
N VAL A 30 -1.32 -8.91 9.83
CA VAL A 30 -1.82 -9.99 8.97
C VAL A 30 -3.02 -10.62 9.67
N ILE A 31 -4.22 -10.35 9.19
CA ILE A 31 -5.45 -10.73 9.88
C ILE A 31 -5.59 -12.25 9.97
N GLU A 32 -5.13 -12.99 8.96
CA GLU A 32 -5.31 -14.45 8.92
C GLU A 32 -4.43 -15.20 9.92
N SER A 33 -3.17 -14.78 10.07
CA SER A 33 -2.20 -15.43 10.96
C SER A 33 -2.07 -14.76 12.33
N GLY A 34 -2.53 -13.51 12.46
CA GLY A 34 -2.29 -12.67 13.63
C GLY A 34 -0.87 -12.14 13.74
N GLU A 35 -0.04 -12.30 12.70
CA GLU A 35 1.34 -11.84 12.69
C GLU A 35 1.42 -10.34 12.35
N ILE A 36 2.54 -9.73 12.74
CA ILE A 36 2.87 -8.36 12.36
C ILE A 36 4.02 -8.41 11.36
N ARG A 37 3.79 -7.91 10.14
CA ARG A 37 4.82 -7.78 9.11
C ARG A 37 5.35 -6.36 9.08
N LYS A 38 6.65 -6.22 8.86
CA LYS A 38 7.29 -4.93 8.66
C LYS A 38 7.40 -4.64 7.17
N LEU A 39 6.94 -3.47 6.74
CA LEU A 39 7.14 -2.96 5.40
C LEU A 39 8.28 -1.96 5.37
N ASN A 40 9.04 -2.00 4.28
CA ASN A 40 10.08 -1.02 4.01
C ASN A 40 9.46 0.32 3.57
N ARG A 41 10.32 1.32 3.38
CA ARG A 41 9.92 2.68 3.01
C ARG A 41 9.14 2.76 1.69
N SER A 42 9.53 1.99 0.68
CA SER A 42 8.82 1.92 -0.60
C SER A 42 7.40 1.36 -0.41
N GLY A 43 7.27 0.23 0.29
CA GLY A 43 5.98 -0.39 0.59
C GLY A 43 5.07 0.50 1.44
N TYR A 44 5.64 1.27 2.36
CA TYR A 44 4.89 2.30 3.11
C TYR A 44 4.27 3.33 2.19
N TRP A 45 5.06 3.98 1.33
CA TRP A 45 4.55 5.06 0.48
C TRP A 45 3.56 4.56 -0.56
N CYS A 46 3.71 3.33 -1.06
CA CYS A 46 2.69 2.67 -1.87
C CYS A 46 1.35 2.53 -1.13
N LEU A 47 1.37 1.95 0.08
CA LEU A 47 0.14 1.77 0.87
C LEU A 47 -0.46 3.09 1.33
N TYR A 48 0.37 4.04 1.77
CA TYR A 48 -0.07 5.36 2.19
C TYR A 48 -0.70 6.12 1.02
N GLY A 49 -0.09 6.09 -0.16
CA GLY A 49 -0.66 6.67 -1.36
C GLY A 49 -2.02 6.05 -1.70
N LEU A 50 -2.11 4.71 -1.67
CA LEU A 50 -3.35 3.99 -1.92
C LEU A 50 -4.46 4.37 -0.92
N GLU A 51 -4.11 4.53 0.37
CA GLU A 51 -5.02 5.00 1.41
C GLU A 51 -5.50 6.43 1.12
N LYS A 52 -4.59 7.37 0.82
CA LYS A 52 -4.92 8.77 0.54
C LYS A 52 -5.79 8.96 -0.68
N MET A 53 -5.65 8.09 -1.68
CA MET A 53 -6.51 8.07 -2.86
C MET A 53 -7.92 7.51 -2.57
N GLY A 54 -8.12 6.78 -1.46
CA GLY A 54 -9.35 6.02 -1.22
C GLY A 54 -9.45 4.74 -2.09
N GLY A 55 -8.30 4.20 -2.49
CA GLY A 55 -8.21 3.05 -3.40
C GLY A 55 -8.27 3.41 -4.89
N GLY A 56 -7.82 2.48 -5.73
CA GLY A 56 -7.65 2.68 -7.17
C GLY A 56 -7.03 1.47 -7.85
N THR A 57 -6.76 1.57 -9.14
CA THR A 57 -5.94 0.61 -9.88
C THR A 57 -4.45 0.83 -9.59
N SER A 58 -3.59 -0.14 -9.96
CA SER A 58 -2.13 0.02 -9.90
C SER A 58 -1.67 1.24 -10.72
N LEU A 59 -2.26 1.44 -11.90
CA LEU A 59 -2.01 2.59 -12.77
C LEU A 59 -2.41 3.92 -12.11
N ASP A 60 -3.58 3.99 -11.45
CA ASP A 60 -3.98 5.19 -10.71
C ASP A 60 -2.97 5.54 -9.62
N LEU A 61 -2.49 4.52 -8.90
CA LEU A 61 -1.52 4.70 -7.82
C LEU A 61 -0.16 5.19 -8.36
N VAL A 62 0.33 4.62 -9.46
CA VAL A 62 1.53 5.12 -10.14
C VAL A 62 1.37 6.59 -10.53
N GLY A 63 0.23 6.93 -11.13
CA GLY A 63 -0.09 8.30 -11.53
C GLY A 63 -0.13 9.25 -10.33
N TYR A 64 -0.73 8.82 -9.22
CA TYR A 64 -0.78 9.58 -7.99
C TYR A 64 0.62 9.79 -7.40
N LEU A 65 1.40 8.72 -7.21
CA LEU A 65 2.73 8.76 -6.61
C LEU A 65 3.69 9.67 -7.39
N LYS A 66 3.66 9.63 -8.73
CA LYS A 66 4.48 10.51 -9.58
C LYS A 66 4.27 12.01 -9.33
N ASN A 67 3.11 12.39 -8.77
CA ASN A 67 2.77 13.77 -8.46
C ASN A 67 2.98 14.13 -6.97
N GLN A 68 3.58 13.25 -6.17
CA GLN A 68 3.83 13.47 -4.75
C GLN A 68 5.32 13.56 -4.47
N GLU A 69 5.72 14.41 -3.52
CA GLU A 69 7.12 14.55 -3.11
C GLU A 69 7.72 13.22 -2.66
N TYR A 70 6.92 12.37 -2.01
CA TYR A 70 7.36 11.05 -1.55
C TYR A 70 7.35 9.96 -2.62
N GLY A 71 6.86 10.25 -3.84
CA GLY A 71 6.86 9.31 -4.95
C GLY A 71 8.27 8.87 -5.37
N GLU A 72 9.28 9.72 -5.14
CA GLU A 72 10.69 9.39 -5.40
C GLU A 72 11.23 8.25 -4.52
N TYR A 73 10.56 7.95 -3.40
CA TYR A 73 10.95 6.87 -2.49
C TYR A 73 10.34 5.51 -2.87
N VAL A 74 9.50 5.46 -3.92
CA VAL A 74 8.91 4.23 -4.42
C VAL A 74 9.78 3.68 -5.55
N GLU A 75 10.50 2.61 -5.26
CA GLU A 75 11.41 1.93 -6.19
C GLU A 75 10.72 0.86 -7.05
N LEU A 76 9.40 0.98 -7.25
CA LEU A 76 8.58 0.03 -8.00
C LEU A 76 7.99 0.71 -9.23
N ASP A 77 8.05 0.02 -10.37
CA ASP A 77 7.26 0.38 -11.54
C ASP A 77 5.80 -0.07 -11.37
N GLU A 78 4.95 0.19 -12.37
CA GLU A 78 3.53 -0.21 -12.34
C GLU A 78 3.34 -1.70 -12.08
N SER A 79 4.12 -2.55 -12.73
CA SER A 79 4.03 -4.01 -12.58
C SER A 79 4.49 -4.46 -11.20
N GLY A 80 5.55 -3.84 -10.68
CA GLY A 80 6.03 -4.05 -9.32
C GLY A 80 5.03 -3.63 -8.26
N ILE A 81 4.32 -2.51 -8.48
CA ILE A 81 3.24 -2.04 -7.60
C ILE A 81 2.08 -3.03 -7.63
N GLU A 82 1.67 -3.51 -8.79
CA GLU A 82 0.58 -4.48 -8.90
C GLU A 82 0.90 -5.78 -8.16
N VAL A 83 2.07 -6.37 -8.43
CA VAL A 83 2.54 -7.58 -7.73
C VAL A 83 2.64 -7.35 -6.21
N PHE A 84 3.12 -6.19 -5.79
CA PHE A 84 3.17 -5.82 -4.37
C PHE A 84 1.77 -5.78 -3.76
N LEU A 85 0.81 -5.10 -4.38
CA LEU A 85 -0.56 -5.00 -3.87
C LEU A 85 -1.26 -6.37 -3.84
N GLU A 86 -1.08 -7.19 -4.87
CA GLU A 86 -1.59 -8.56 -4.91
C GLU A 86 -1.02 -9.42 -3.78
N SER A 87 0.27 -9.28 -3.47
CA SER A 87 0.90 -10.01 -2.36
C SER A 87 0.28 -9.68 -1.00
N LEU A 88 -0.21 -8.44 -0.83
CA LEU A 88 -0.86 -7.97 0.39
C LEU A 88 -2.34 -8.36 0.47
N CYS A 89 -2.96 -8.76 -0.65
CA CYS A 89 -4.33 -9.27 -0.66
C CYS A 89 -4.45 -10.61 0.08
N ALA A 90 -3.45 -11.49 -0.05
CA ALA A 90 -3.41 -12.76 0.67
C ALA A 90 -3.45 -12.57 2.19
N ASP A 91 -2.82 -11.51 2.69
CA ASP A 91 -2.77 -11.19 4.12
C ASP A 91 -3.98 -10.37 4.61
N LYS A 92 -4.93 -10.06 3.72
CA LYS A 92 -6.04 -9.10 3.95
C LYS A 92 -5.57 -7.70 4.37
N ILE A 93 -4.37 -7.31 3.99
CA ILE A 93 -3.83 -5.95 4.21
C ILE A 93 -4.39 -5.00 3.15
N VAL A 94 -4.48 -5.48 1.91
CA VAL A 94 -5.13 -4.82 0.79
C VAL A 94 -6.38 -5.62 0.41
N LEU A 95 -7.44 -4.92 0.02
CA LEU A 95 -8.68 -5.51 -0.48
C LEU A 95 -8.74 -5.35 -1.99
N MET A 96 -9.13 -6.42 -2.68
CA MET A 96 -9.23 -6.48 -4.13
C MET A 96 -10.69 -6.57 -4.57
N SER A 97 -11.05 -5.83 -5.62
CA SER A 97 -12.37 -5.87 -6.26
C SER A 97 -12.23 -5.71 -7.77
N GLU A 98 -13.09 -6.38 -8.54
CA GLU A 98 -13.12 -6.23 -10.00
C GLU A 98 -13.98 -5.02 -10.40
N ILE A 99 -13.51 -4.26 -11.39
CA ILE A 99 -14.30 -3.22 -12.06
C ILE A 99 -14.97 -3.84 -13.29
N ALA A 100 -16.31 -3.79 -13.32
CA ALA A 100 -17.17 -4.24 -14.42
C ALA A 100 -17.09 -3.32 -15.65
#